data_AF-A0A369SCJ8-F1
#
_entry.id   AF-A0A369SCJ8-F1
#
_cell.length_a   1.000
_cell.length_b   1.000
_cell.length_c   1.000
_cell.angle_alpha   90.00
_cell.angle_beta   90.00
_cell.angle_gamma   90.00
#
_symmetry.space_group_name_H-M   'P 1'
#
loop_
_entity.id
_entity.type
_entity.pdbx_description
1 polymer ?
#
loop_
_entity_poly.entity_id
_entity_poly.type
_entity_poly.pdbx_seq_one_letter_code
_entity_poly.pdbx_strand_id
1 'polypeptide(L)'
;MAAATANNETKKRVTVSIPGLKPKPTNKRKQSITSSQAEIAKELSQCRDQYSTRLNLSKMEIVSVPLSVKDLTQLTELYLYGNRISVLPNEMGNLVNLNKLSLSENSITTLPDSFEKLKRLTVLDMRHNKLKDIPTVIYELISLETLLLRFNRITEVDREIDNLSRLNLISLRENKIRKLPSSIGNLRMLVIFDVSYNHLEEIPSEIGNCLQLTSLDLQHNELTEIPASIGNLRSLKRLEIKYNRLNSVPPSISNIGLLEEFNAEGNNISELPVNSLIRMRSLKSIQLSRNKFHELPAGNPSQFAFTQSIVIEHNRIERIPSNIFKLAKLLNSLNLKDNQLASLPPDFGTWTSLTELNLGTNHLGSISDDLENLVNLEVLILSNNMLTSLPQNALPALQKLRVLEIEENELEFLPPEIGDMSMLTRLVANNNLLTQLPKEIGKLSKLMYLAAGENRLMSIPEEIGNLKSLEQLYLNDNEELNDLPLELAMCESLHLMSVEGCPLSRLPAEVTAGGPSFIFQYLRVELSQVIQDAQDGSMSAEFLTIDTDLS
;
A
#
# COMPACT_ATOMS: atom_id res chain seq x y z
N MET A 1 -60.12 -12.94 16.50
CA MET A 1 -60.59 -11.54 16.67
C MET A 1 -59.37 -10.72 17.06
N ALA A 2 -58.90 -9.70 16.35
CA ALA A 2 -59.47 -8.84 15.33
C ALA A 2 -58.39 -8.48 14.27
N ALA A 3 -58.86 -8.10 13.08
CA ALA A 3 -58.07 -7.60 11.97
C ALA A 3 -57.83 -6.08 12.07
N ALA A 4 -56.71 -5.58 11.54
CA ALA A 4 -56.52 -4.21 11.04
C ALA A 4 -55.12 -4.11 10.37
N THR A 5 -55.05 -4.22 9.04
CA THR A 5 -54.89 -3.15 8.03
C THR A 5 -53.46 -2.65 7.82
N ALA A 6 -52.95 -2.98 6.63
CA ALA A 6 -51.72 -2.49 6.03
C ALA A 6 -51.83 -0.99 5.70
N ASN A 7 -50.76 -0.23 5.98
CA ASN A 7 -50.64 1.17 5.59
C ASN A 7 -49.53 1.32 4.54
N ASN A 8 -49.91 1.91 3.41
CA ASN A 8 -49.11 2.10 2.20
C ASN A 8 -48.44 3.48 2.28
N GLU A 9 -47.17 3.57 2.71
CA GLU A 9 -46.44 4.83 2.73
C GLU A 9 -45.79 5.12 1.37
N THR A 10 -46.39 6.08 0.67
CA THR A 10 -45.83 6.73 -0.51
C THR A 10 -44.72 7.69 -0.08
N LYS A 11 -43.46 7.36 -0.40
CA LYS A 11 -42.32 8.29 -0.24
C LYS A 11 -42.51 9.52 -1.13
N LYS A 12 -42.97 10.63 -0.56
CA LYS A 12 -42.94 11.96 -1.19
C LYS A 12 -41.49 12.40 -1.38
N ARG A 13 -41.07 12.60 -2.65
CA ARG A 13 -39.83 13.33 -2.97
C ARG A 13 -40.08 14.82 -2.79
N VAL A 14 -39.33 15.43 -1.89
CA VAL A 14 -39.25 16.90 -1.75
C VAL A 14 -38.16 17.39 -2.72
N THR A 15 -38.53 18.24 -3.67
CA THR A 15 -37.60 18.87 -4.61
C THR A 15 -37.37 20.30 -4.15
N VAL A 16 -36.14 20.63 -3.74
CA VAL A 16 -35.73 22.01 -3.45
C VAL A 16 -35.32 22.66 -4.77
N SER A 17 -36.05 23.69 -5.20
CA SER A 17 -35.72 24.49 -6.39
C SER A 17 -34.90 25.71 -5.99
N ILE A 18 -33.65 25.80 -6.47
CA ILE A 18 -32.82 27.01 -6.41
C ILE A 18 -33.10 27.83 -7.68
N PRO A 19 -33.46 29.13 -7.62
CA PRO A 19 -33.69 29.94 -8.81
C PRO A 19 -32.36 30.34 -9.46
N GLY A 20 -32.15 30.03 -10.75
CA GLY A 20 -31.04 30.63 -11.52
C GLY A 20 -30.41 29.83 -12.66
N LEU A 21 -30.72 28.54 -12.85
CA LEU A 21 -30.11 27.73 -13.93
C LEU A 21 -31.17 27.17 -14.90
N LYS A 22 -31.12 27.61 -16.16
CA LYS A 22 -31.91 27.03 -17.25
C LYS A 22 -31.53 25.55 -17.43
N PRO A 23 -32.47 24.60 -17.47
CA PRO A 23 -32.14 23.21 -17.75
C PRO A 23 -31.77 23.04 -19.23
N LYS A 24 -30.54 22.57 -19.50
CA LYS A 24 -30.18 21.98 -20.80
C LYS A 24 -30.99 20.69 -21.00
N PRO A 25 -31.64 20.46 -22.16
CA PRO A 25 -32.30 19.20 -22.41
C PRO A 25 -31.21 18.13 -22.61
N THR A 26 -31.07 17.24 -21.64
CA THR A 26 -30.36 15.98 -21.85
C THR A 26 -31.31 15.07 -22.61
N ASN A 27 -31.22 15.08 -23.94
CA ASN A 27 -31.74 14.02 -24.78
C ASN A 27 -30.99 12.72 -24.44
N LYS A 28 -31.42 12.03 -23.38
CA LYS A 28 -31.16 10.59 -23.27
C LYS A 28 -31.98 9.93 -24.37
N ARG A 29 -31.35 9.71 -25.53
CA ARG A 29 -31.83 8.74 -26.52
C ARG A 29 -32.05 7.44 -25.76
N LYS A 30 -33.32 7.09 -25.51
CA LYS A 30 -33.72 5.69 -25.32
C LYS A 30 -33.38 5.00 -26.65
N GLN A 31 -32.17 4.43 -26.77
CA GLN A 31 -31.97 3.35 -27.74
C GLN A 31 -32.99 2.27 -27.36
N SER A 32 -33.93 1.99 -28.25
CA SER A 32 -34.97 1.01 -27.99
C SER A 32 -34.33 -0.38 -27.93
N ILE A 33 -34.82 -1.24 -27.03
CA ILE A 33 -34.42 -2.65 -26.88
C ILE A 33 -34.49 -3.43 -28.21
N THR A 34 -35.28 -2.94 -29.16
CA THR A 34 -35.38 -3.49 -30.52
C THR A 34 -34.16 -3.24 -31.40
N SER A 35 -33.36 -2.17 -31.18
CA SER A 35 -32.15 -1.93 -31.99
C SER A 35 -31.02 -2.88 -31.62
N SER A 36 -30.87 -3.23 -30.33
CA SER A 36 -29.80 -4.12 -29.88
C SER A 36 -29.99 -5.56 -30.35
N GLN A 37 -31.21 -6.08 -30.38
CA GLN A 37 -31.46 -7.45 -30.91
C GLN A 37 -31.17 -7.56 -32.42
N ALA A 38 -31.51 -6.54 -33.20
CA ALA A 38 -31.21 -6.51 -34.63
C ALA A 38 -29.69 -6.42 -34.88
N GLU A 39 -28.97 -5.63 -34.08
CA GLU A 39 -27.51 -5.57 -34.13
C GLU A 39 -26.86 -6.92 -33.79
N ILE A 40 -27.30 -7.60 -32.73
CA ILE A 40 -26.77 -8.93 -32.37
C ILE A 40 -27.04 -9.94 -33.49
N ALA A 41 -28.25 -9.97 -34.05
CA ALA A 41 -28.58 -10.87 -35.16
C ALA A 41 -27.71 -10.63 -36.40
N LYS A 42 -27.38 -9.35 -36.68
CA LYS A 42 -26.46 -8.97 -37.75
C LYS A 42 -25.05 -9.47 -37.48
N GLU A 43 -24.51 -9.26 -36.28
CA GLU A 43 -23.17 -9.74 -35.89
C GLU A 43 -23.06 -11.27 -35.99
N LEU A 44 -24.09 -12.01 -35.53
CA LEU A 44 -24.13 -13.47 -35.66
C LEU A 44 -24.12 -13.91 -37.13
N SER A 45 -24.92 -13.25 -37.98
CA SER A 45 -24.99 -13.56 -39.42
C SER A 45 -23.66 -13.25 -40.11
N GLN A 46 -23.06 -12.10 -39.81
CA GLN A 46 -21.75 -11.72 -40.35
C GLN A 46 -20.65 -12.69 -39.95
N CYS A 47 -20.62 -13.10 -38.67
CA CYS A 47 -19.68 -14.08 -38.17
C CYS A 47 -19.80 -15.42 -38.91
N ARG A 48 -21.05 -15.89 -39.14
CA ARG A 48 -21.33 -17.11 -39.90
C ARG A 48 -20.87 -16.99 -41.34
N ASP A 49 -21.27 -15.93 -42.04
CA ASP A 49 -21.05 -15.77 -43.47
C ASP A 49 -19.55 -15.54 -43.79
N GLN A 50 -18.81 -14.95 -42.86
CA GLN A 50 -17.35 -14.78 -42.96
C GLN A 50 -16.57 -15.98 -42.41
N TYR A 51 -17.24 -17.00 -41.88
CA TYR A 51 -16.63 -18.16 -41.23
C TYR A 51 -15.61 -17.76 -40.15
N SER A 52 -15.91 -16.69 -39.40
CA SER A 52 -15.01 -16.18 -38.36
C SER A 52 -14.96 -17.13 -37.18
N THR A 53 -13.75 -17.40 -36.68
CA THR A 53 -13.51 -18.26 -35.49
C THR A 53 -13.59 -17.48 -34.18
N ARG A 54 -13.66 -16.16 -34.24
CA ARG A 54 -13.78 -15.28 -33.07
C ARG A 54 -15.02 -14.40 -33.21
N LEU A 55 -15.79 -14.32 -32.13
CA LEU A 55 -16.95 -13.43 -32.04
C LEU A 55 -16.90 -12.65 -30.73
N ASN A 56 -17.09 -11.33 -30.82
CA ASN A 56 -17.14 -10.44 -29.67
C ASN A 56 -18.49 -9.71 -29.62
N LEU A 57 -19.28 -10.05 -28.62
CA LEU A 57 -20.60 -9.48 -28.32
C LEU A 57 -20.60 -8.76 -26.96
N SER A 58 -19.45 -8.26 -26.53
CA SER A 58 -19.27 -7.67 -25.20
C SER A 58 -19.83 -6.25 -25.12
N LYS A 59 -20.35 -5.84 -23.95
CA LYS A 59 -20.87 -4.48 -23.68
C LYS A 59 -22.00 -4.05 -24.63
N MET A 60 -22.81 -5.00 -25.10
CA MET A 60 -23.94 -4.76 -26.01
C MET A 60 -25.31 -4.76 -25.29
N GLU A 61 -25.31 -4.72 -23.95
CA GLU A 61 -26.51 -4.82 -23.11
C GLU A 61 -27.36 -6.09 -23.34
N ILE A 62 -26.72 -7.20 -23.72
CA ILE A 62 -27.40 -8.46 -24.04
C ILE A 62 -28.09 -9.00 -22.78
N VAL A 63 -29.39 -9.27 -22.86
CA VAL A 63 -30.16 -9.91 -21.80
C VAL A 63 -30.25 -11.43 -22.03
N SER A 64 -30.34 -11.86 -23.29
CA SER A 64 -30.42 -13.26 -23.70
C SER A 64 -29.64 -13.47 -24.99
N VAL A 65 -28.79 -14.49 -25.04
CA VAL A 65 -28.08 -14.88 -26.27
C VAL A 65 -29.09 -15.52 -27.25
N PRO A 66 -29.15 -15.10 -28.53
CA PRO A 66 -30.06 -15.70 -29.51
C PRO A 66 -29.76 -17.19 -29.78
N LEU A 67 -30.80 -17.99 -30.00
CA LEU A 67 -30.69 -19.44 -30.25
C LEU A 67 -29.92 -19.77 -31.54
N SER A 68 -29.86 -18.85 -32.50
CA SER A 68 -29.07 -18.99 -33.74
C SER A 68 -27.55 -19.07 -33.49
N VAL A 69 -27.08 -18.81 -32.28
CA VAL A 69 -25.68 -19.06 -31.89
C VAL A 69 -25.25 -20.51 -32.15
N LYS A 70 -26.18 -21.48 -32.13
CA LYS A 70 -25.89 -22.89 -32.43
C LYS A 70 -25.27 -23.12 -33.81
N ASP A 71 -25.51 -22.22 -34.76
CA ASP A 71 -25.07 -22.37 -36.15
C ASP A 71 -23.59 -21.95 -36.32
N LEU A 72 -22.98 -21.32 -35.30
CA LEU A 72 -21.61 -20.81 -35.33
C LEU A 72 -20.57 -21.84 -34.86
N THR A 73 -20.67 -23.07 -35.34
CA THR A 73 -19.87 -24.22 -34.87
C THR A 73 -18.37 -24.07 -35.15
N GLN A 74 -17.97 -23.15 -36.03
CA GLN A 74 -16.57 -22.81 -36.30
C GLN A 74 -15.90 -21.97 -35.21
N LEU A 75 -16.66 -21.42 -34.26
CA LEU A 75 -16.12 -20.55 -33.22
C LEU A 75 -15.14 -21.28 -32.30
N THR A 76 -13.99 -20.65 -32.11
CA THR A 76 -12.96 -21.02 -31.12
C THR A 76 -12.91 -20.01 -29.97
N GLU A 77 -13.34 -18.76 -30.19
CA GLU A 77 -13.36 -17.74 -29.14
C GLU A 77 -14.69 -16.96 -29.14
N LEU A 78 -15.32 -16.88 -27.97
CA LEU A 78 -16.56 -16.14 -27.78
C LEU A 78 -16.45 -15.20 -26.56
N TYR A 79 -16.68 -13.91 -26.79
CA TYR A 79 -16.65 -12.88 -25.76
C TYR A 79 -18.05 -12.30 -25.57
N LEU A 80 -18.56 -12.37 -24.35
CA LEU A 80 -19.90 -11.93 -23.94
C LEU A 80 -19.83 -11.06 -22.67
N TYR A 81 -18.67 -10.49 -22.34
CA TYR A 81 -18.46 -9.79 -21.08
C TYR A 81 -19.16 -8.42 -21.03
N GLY A 82 -19.50 -7.95 -19.83
CA GLY A 82 -20.11 -6.63 -19.62
C GLY A 82 -21.53 -6.53 -20.16
N ASN A 83 -22.31 -7.61 -20.09
CA ASN A 83 -23.70 -7.66 -20.54
C ASN A 83 -24.67 -7.81 -19.35
N ARG A 84 -25.95 -8.10 -19.62
CA ARG A 84 -26.99 -8.31 -18.61
C ARG A 84 -27.53 -9.74 -18.63
N ILE A 85 -26.71 -10.70 -19.07
CA ILE A 85 -27.11 -12.09 -19.25
C ILE A 85 -27.32 -12.74 -17.88
N SER A 86 -28.48 -13.36 -17.66
CA SER A 86 -28.76 -14.15 -16.46
C SER A 86 -28.80 -15.66 -16.73
N VAL A 87 -29.16 -16.05 -17.95
CA VAL A 87 -29.27 -17.45 -18.38
C VAL A 87 -28.68 -17.58 -19.79
N LEU A 88 -27.91 -18.64 -20.00
CA LEU A 88 -27.38 -19.01 -21.32
C LEU A 88 -28.23 -20.13 -21.93
N PRO A 89 -28.48 -20.10 -23.26
CA PRO A 89 -29.28 -21.13 -23.93
C PRO A 89 -28.51 -22.44 -24.11
N ASN A 90 -29.21 -23.57 -24.11
CA ASN A 90 -28.61 -24.91 -24.31
C ASN A 90 -27.91 -25.04 -25.68
N GLU A 91 -28.34 -24.25 -26.66
CA GLU A 91 -27.81 -24.15 -28.02
C GLU A 91 -26.32 -23.83 -28.08
N MET A 92 -25.79 -23.12 -27.08
CA MET A 92 -24.36 -22.82 -26.99
C MET A 92 -23.49 -24.07 -26.80
N GLY A 93 -24.06 -25.19 -26.34
CA GLY A 93 -23.38 -26.49 -26.29
C GLY A 93 -23.00 -27.06 -27.66
N ASN A 94 -23.52 -26.50 -28.77
CA ASN A 94 -23.13 -26.89 -30.14
C ASN A 94 -21.82 -26.25 -30.60
N LEU A 95 -21.28 -25.28 -29.85
CA LEU A 95 -20.00 -24.62 -30.15
C LEU A 95 -18.81 -25.52 -29.77
N VAL A 96 -18.77 -26.76 -30.25
CA VAL A 96 -17.83 -27.82 -29.81
C VAL A 96 -16.35 -27.50 -30.07
N ASN A 97 -16.07 -26.52 -30.93
CA ASN A 97 -14.71 -26.03 -31.22
C ASN A 97 -14.25 -24.91 -30.28
N LEU A 98 -15.11 -24.46 -29.36
CA LEU A 98 -14.82 -23.34 -28.49
C LEU A 98 -13.65 -23.68 -27.56
N ASN A 99 -12.63 -22.83 -27.60
CA ASN A 99 -11.44 -22.88 -26.79
C ASN A 99 -11.48 -21.86 -25.65
N LYS A 100 -11.98 -20.65 -25.94
CA LYS A 100 -12.11 -19.57 -24.95
C LYS A 100 -13.54 -19.04 -24.90
N LEU A 101 -14.08 -18.97 -23.70
CA LEU A 101 -15.38 -18.38 -23.41
C LEU A 101 -15.24 -17.34 -22.30
N SER A 102 -15.60 -16.09 -22.60
CA SER A 102 -15.61 -15.00 -21.63
C SER A 102 -17.03 -14.51 -21.37
N LEU A 103 -17.49 -14.67 -20.14
CA LEU A 103 -18.83 -14.38 -19.63
C LEU A 103 -18.79 -13.39 -18.45
N SER A 104 -17.66 -12.72 -18.23
CA SER A 104 -17.47 -11.86 -17.07
C SER A 104 -18.38 -10.65 -17.05
N GLU A 105 -18.63 -10.07 -15.88
CA GLU A 105 -19.49 -8.89 -15.70
C GLU A 105 -20.91 -9.10 -16.28
N ASN A 106 -21.60 -10.13 -15.78
CA ASN A 106 -22.97 -10.46 -16.16
C ASN A 106 -23.81 -10.72 -14.88
N SER A 107 -24.98 -11.35 -15.03
CA SER A 107 -25.85 -11.75 -13.91
C SER A 107 -26.09 -13.26 -13.89
N ILE A 108 -25.15 -14.06 -14.40
CA ILE A 108 -25.29 -15.51 -14.55
C ILE A 108 -25.28 -16.19 -13.19
N THR A 109 -26.21 -17.13 -13.00
CA THR A 109 -26.33 -17.93 -11.77
C THR A 109 -25.99 -19.41 -11.97
N THR A 110 -26.01 -19.91 -13.22
CA THR A 110 -25.62 -21.28 -13.58
C THR A 110 -25.22 -21.37 -15.07
N LEU A 111 -24.63 -22.50 -15.48
CA LEU A 111 -24.37 -22.85 -16.88
C LEU A 111 -25.31 -24.00 -17.32
N PRO A 112 -25.66 -24.09 -18.61
CA PRO A 112 -26.52 -25.17 -19.12
C PRO A 112 -25.76 -26.50 -19.22
N ASP A 113 -26.44 -27.61 -18.95
CA ASP A 113 -25.85 -28.97 -18.97
C ASP A 113 -25.23 -29.34 -20.33
N SER A 114 -25.75 -28.77 -21.42
CA SER A 114 -25.20 -28.98 -22.76
C SER A 114 -23.74 -28.53 -22.93
N PHE A 115 -23.21 -27.73 -22.00
CA PHE A 115 -21.80 -27.34 -21.99
C PHE A 115 -20.87 -28.53 -21.77
N GLU A 116 -21.36 -29.68 -21.28
CA GLU A 116 -20.60 -30.93 -21.19
C GLU A 116 -19.92 -31.31 -22.52
N LYS A 117 -20.46 -30.85 -23.65
CA LYS A 117 -19.95 -31.09 -25.02
C LYS A 117 -18.74 -30.23 -25.39
N LEU A 118 -18.45 -29.16 -24.65
CA LEU A 118 -17.39 -28.20 -24.95
C LEU A 118 -16.00 -28.73 -24.52
N LYS A 119 -15.66 -29.95 -24.96
CA LYS A 119 -14.44 -30.66 -24.56
C LYS A 119 -13.14 -30.05 -25.10
N ARG A 120 -13.19 -28.95 -25.85
CA ARG A 120 -12.04 -28.16 -26.32
C ARG A 120 -11.82 -26.86 -25.53
N LEU A 121 -12.72 -26.55 -24.59
CA LEU A 121 -12.64 -25.32 -23.83
C LEU A 121 -11.47 -25.39 -22.84
N THR A 122 -10.50 -24.51 -23.01
CA THR A 122 -9.32 -24.40 -22.13
C THR A 122 -9.40 -23.18 -21.23
N VAL A 123 -10.13 -22.12 -21.63
CA VAL A 123 -10.29 -20.90 -20.84
C VAL A 123 -11.76 -20.57 -20.65
N LEU A 124 -12.18 -20.53 -19.38
CA LEU A 124 -13.51 -20.08 -18.97
C LEU A 124 -13.39 -18.91 -17.99
N ASP A 125 -13.85 -17.73 -18.41
CA ASP A 125 -13.93 -16.54 -17.58
C ASP A 125 -15.37 -16.24 -17.17
N MET A 126 -15.66 -16.42 -15.88
CA MET A 126 -16.96 -16.27 -15.23
C MET A 126 -16.94 -15.20 -14.12
N ARG A 127 -15.92 -14.32 -14.11
CA ARG A 127 -15.75 -13.30 -13.06
C ARG A 127 -16.94 -12.33 -12.99
N HIS A 128 -17.20 -11.74 -11.82
CA HIS A 128 -18.26 -10.74 -11.64
C HIS A 128 -19.64 -11.25 -12.12
N ASN A 129 -20.09 -12.36 -11.55
CA ASN A 129 -21.41 -12.94 -11.81
C ASN A 129 -22.15 -13.18 -10.47
N LYS A 130 -23.18 -14.03 -10.47
CA LYS A 130 -24.03 -14.31 -9.29
C LYS A 130 -24.04 -15.80 -8.95
N LEU A 131 -22.97 -16.53 -9.29
CA LEU A 131 -22.85 -17.96 -9.00
C LEU A 131 -22.86 -18.17 -7.48
N LYS A 132 -23.78 -19.01 -6.99
CA LYS A 132 -23.82 -19.43 -5.57
C LYS A 132 -22.93 -20.64 -5.29
N ASP A 133 -22.70 -21.45 -6.31
CA ASP A 133 -21.88 -22.66 -6.32
C ASP A 133 -21.18 -22.72 -7.68
N ILE A 134 -20.15 -23.56 -7.81
CA ILE A 134 -19.58 -23.89 -9.12
C ILE A 134 -20.56 -24.83 -9.83
N PRO A 135 -21.15 -24.46 -10.99
CA PRO A 135 -22.08 -25.35 -11.70
C PRO A 135 -21.44 -26.69 -12.03
N THR A 136 -22.15 -27.80 -11.80
CA THR A 136 -21.63 -29.17 -11.96
C THR A 136 -21.03 -29.43 -13.34
N VAL A 137 -21.65 -28.88 -14.40
CA VAL A 137 -21.14 -28.98 -15.77
C VAL A 137 -19.72 -28.43 -15.95
N ILE A 138 -19.25 -27.51 -15.09
CA ILE A 138 -17.87 -27.04 -15.14
C ILE A 138 -16.90 -28.18 -14.84
N TYR A 139 -17.21 -29.09 -13.91
CA TYR A 139 -16.37 -30.24 -13.57
C TYR A 139 -16.23 -31.25 -14.73
N GLU A 140 -17.17 -31.23 -15.68
CA GLU A 140 -17.14 -32.05 -16.89
C GLU A 140 -16.23 -31.47 -18.00
N LEU A 141 -15.76 -30.23 -17.84
CA LEU A 141 -14.90 -29.54 -18.81
C LEU A 141 -13.42 -29.88 -18.60
N ILE A 142 -13.09 -31.17 -18.72
CA ILE A 142 -11.77 -31.77 -18.43
C ILE A 142 -10.58 -31.16 -19.19
N SER A 143 -10.84 -30.35 -20.22
CA SER A 143 -9.81 -29.63 -20.99
C SER A 143 -9.45 -28.27 -20.40
N LEU A 144 -10.13 -27.81 -19.35
CA LEU A 144 -9.86 -26.51 -18.75
C LEU A 144 -8.44 -26.41 -18.21
N GLU A 145 -7.77 -25.33 -18.61
CA GLU A 145 -6.46 -24.92 -18.12
C GLU A 145 -6.55 -23.65 -17.27
N THR A 146 -7.53 -22.80 -17.53
CA THR A 146 -7.78 -21.53 -16.83
C THR A 146 -9.26 -21.40 -16.48
N LEU A 147 -9.54 -21.30 -15.18
CA LEU A 147 -10.88 -21.07 -14.65
C LEU A 147 -10.90 -19.84 -13.75
N LEU A 148 -11.61 -18.79 -14.18
CA LEU A 148 -11.70 -17.52 -13.46
C LEU A 148 -13.11 -17.33 -12.90
N LEU A 149 -13.24 -17.37 -11.57
CA LEU A 149 -14.50 -17.29 -10.83
C LEU A 149 -14.53 -16.14 -9.83
N ARG A 150 -13.58 -15.20 -9.91
CA ARG A 150 -13.48 -14.04 -9.02
C ARG A 150 -14.79 -13.24 -8.92
N PHE A 151 -15.12 -12.71 -7.74
CA PHE A 151 -16.31 -11.89 -7.51
C PHE A 151 -17.60 -12.61 -7.90
N ASN A 152 -17.87 -13.71 -7.21
CA ASN A 152 -19.14 -14.42 -7.27
C ASN A 152 -19.68 -14.55 -5.83
N ARG A 153 -20.52 -15.56 -5.56
CA ARG A 153 -21.09 -15.83 -4.24
C ARG A 153 -20.90 -17.30 -3.87
N ILE A 154 -19.85 -17.93 -4.40
CA ILE A 154 -19.56 -19.36 -4.26
C ILE A 154 -19.32 -19.69 -2.79
N THR A 155 -20.07 -20.63 -2.23
CA THR A 155 -19.94 -21.04 -0.83
C THR A 155 -19.09 -22.29 -0.61
N GLU A 156 -19.00 -23.16 -1.62
CA GLU A 156 -18.25 -24.41 -1.54
C GLU A 156 -17.65 -24.80 -2.90
N VAL A 157 -16.64 -25.67 -2.84
CA VAL A 157 -16.01 -26.30 -4.01
C VAL A 157 -16.22 -27.81 -3.86
N ASP A 158 -16.89 -28.43 -4.82
CA ASP A 158 -17.13 -29.88 -4.81
C ASP A 158 -15.83 -30.67 -5.01
N ARG A 159 -15.80 -31.91 -4.50
CA ARG A 159 -14.70 -32.86 -4.69
C ARG A 159 -14.39 -33.13 -6.15
N GLU A 160 -15.38 -33.04 -7.04
CA GLU A 160 -15.25 -33.22 -8.50
C GLU A 160 -14.32 -32.19 -9.17
N ILE A 161 -13.80 -31.20 -8.43
CA ILE A 161 -12.75 -30.31 -8.91
C ILE A 161 -11.53 -31.08 -9.45
N ASP A 162 -11.26 -32.28 -8.96
CA ASP A 162 -10.14 -33.12 -9.42
C ASP A 162 -10.29 -33.64 -10.86
N ASN A 163 -11.51 -33.64 -11.42
CA ASN A 163 -11.73 -33.92 -12.84
C ASN A 163 -11.01 -32.90 -13.75
N LEU A 164 -10.80 -31.68 -13.25
CA LEU A 164 -10.14 -30.59 -13.97
C LEU A 164 -8.60 -30.67 -13.89
N SER A 165 -8.07 -31.87 -14.09
CA SER A 165 -6.65 -32.24 -13.93
C SER A 165 -5.65 -31.45 -14.80
N ARG A 166 -6.12 -30.72 -15.82
CA ARG A 166 -5.32 -29.83 -16.68
C ARG A 166 -5.25 -28.39 -16.20
N LEU A 167 -5.94 -28.03 -15.11
CA LEU A 167 -5.93 -26.67 -14.59
C LEU A 167 -4.51 -26.24 -14.22
N ASN A 168 -4.06 -25.17 -14.87
CA ASN A 168 -2.84 -24.43 -14.57
C ASN A 168 -3.15 -23.22 -13.69
N LEU A 169 -4.33 -22.61 -13.85
CA LEU A 169 -4.76 -21.43 -13.11
C LEU A 169 -6.22 -21.56 -12.67
N ILE A 170 -6.45 -21.45 -11.36
CA ILE A 170 -7.78 -21.26 -10.80
C ILE A 170 -7.82 -20.02 -9.90
N SER A 171 -8.79 -19.14 -10.13
CA SER A 171 -9.05 -17.98 -9.26
C SER A 171 -10.48 -18.04 -8.74
N LEU A 172 -10.60 -18.25 -7.43
CA LEU A 172 -11.81 -18.27 -6.62
C LEU A 172 -11.92 -17.03 -5.72
N ARG A 173 -11.08 -16.01 -5.97
CA ARG A 173 -11.00 -14.79 -5.17
C ARG A 173 -12.34 -14.08 -4.98
N GLU A 174 -12.56 -13.43 -3.83
CA GLU A 174 -13.78 -12.63 -3.58
C GLU A 174 -15.05 -13.47 -3.75
N ASN A 175 -15.14 -14.55 -2.97
CA ASN A 175 -16.30 -15.43 -2.87
C ASN A 175 -16.67 -15.62 -1.39
N LYS A 176 -17.42 -16.67 -1.06
CA LYS A 176 -17.88 -16.98 0.30
C LYS A 176 -17.45 -18.37 0.77
N ILE A 177 -16.34 -18.87 0.22
CA ILE A 177 -15.89 -20.26 0.42
C ILE A 177 -15.38 -20.43 1.85
N ARG A 178 -15.86 -21.46 2.55
CA ARG A 178 -15.43 -21.79 3.92
C ARG A 178 -14.43 -22.93 4.01
N LYS A 179 -14.50 -23.87 3.06
CA LYS A 179 -13.65 -25.06 3.02
C LYS A 179 -13.30 -25.42 1.58
N LEU A 180 -12.13 -26.03 1.41
CA LEU A 180 -11.70 -26.67 0.18
C LEU A 180 -11.68 -28.20 0.38
N PRO A 181 -12.08 -28.99 -0.63
CA PRO A 181 -12.00 -30.44 -0.57
C PRO A 181 -10.53 -30.90 -0.66
N SER A 182 -10.20 -32.04 -0.06
CA SER A 182 -8.85 -32.65 -0.17
C SER A 182 -8.47 -33.00 -1.62
N SER A 183 -9.46 -33.22 -2.48
CA SER A 183 -9.26 -33.49 -3.91
C SER A 183 -8.60 -32.33 -4.66
N ILE A 184 -8.53 -31.11 -4.09
CA ILE A 184 -7.75 -30.01 -4.68
C ILE A 184 -6.28 -30.39 -4.90
N GLY A 185 -5.73 -31.28 -4.06
CA GLY A 185 -4.37 -31.80 -4.21
C GLY A 185 -4.15 -32.67 -5.44
N ASN A 186 -5.21 -33.09 -6.14
CA ASN A 186 -5.10 -33.84 -7.39
C ASN A 186 -4.85 -32.93 -8.61
N LEU A 187 -4.98 -31.61 -8.46
CA LEU A 187 -4.65 -30.63 -9.50
C LEU A 187 -3.13 -30.45 -9.64
N ARG A 188 -2.45 -31.49 -10.12
CA ARG A 188 -0.97 -31.54 -10.15
C ARG A 188 -0.32 -30.61 -11.18
N MET A 189 -1.09 -30.10 -12.13
CA MET A 189 -0.66 -29.10 -13.11
C MET A 189 -0.81 -27.66 -12.61
N LEU A 190 -1.38 -27.46 -11.41
CA LEU A 190 -1.72 -26.14 -10.92
C LEU A 190 -0.46 -25.30 -10.65
N VAL A 191 -0.37 -24.15 -11.31
CA VAL A 191 0.74 -23.19 -11.23
C VAL A 191 0.35 -21.97 -10.39
N ILE A 192 -0.89 -21.50 -10.54
CA ILE A 192 -1.43 -20.35 -9.83
C ILE A 192 -2.76 -20.75 -9.19
N PHE A 193 -2.83 -20.60 -7.88
CA PHE A 193 -4.07 -20.76 -7.13
C PHE A 193 -4.34 -19.50 -6.31
N ASP A 194 -5.44 -18.82 -6.64
CA ASP A 194 -5.91 -17.64 -5.91
C ASP A 194 -7.28 -17.94 -5.28
N VAL A 195 -7.30 -18.04 -3.95
CA VAL A 195 -8.53 -18.22 -3.15
C VAL A 195 -8.62 -17.13 -2.07
N SER A 196 -8.00 -15.99 -2.32
CA SER A 196 -8.02 -14.83 -1.44
C SER A 196 -9.40 -14.23 -1.25
N TYR A 197 -9.62 -13.44 -0.19
CA TYR A 197 -10.90 -12.77 0.08
C TYR A 197 -12.06 -13.77 0.11
N ASN A 198 -11.95 -14.76 0.98
CA ASN A 198 -12.97 -15.79 1.25
C ASN A 198 -13.12 -15.95 2.77
N HIS A 199 -13.76 -17.03 3.22
CA HIS A 199 -13.98 -17.35 4.63
C HIS A 199 -13.30 -18.67 5.01
N LEU A 200 -12.17 -19.01 4.38
CA LEU A 200 -11.50 -20.29 4.63
C LEU A 200 -10.99 -20.35 6.06
N GLU A 201 -11.40 -21.40 6.78
CA GLU A 201 -10.93 -21.67 8.15
C GLU A 201 -9.68 -22.57 8.14
N GLU A 202 -9.53 -23.40 7.12
CA GLU A 202 -8.42 -24.35 6.95
C GLU A 202 -8.04 -24.52 5.47
N ILE A 203 -6.79 -24.95 5.22
CA ILE A 203 -6.33 -25.43 3.92
C ILE A 203 -6.05 -26.93 4.04
N PRO A 204 -6.59 -27.79 3.15
CA PRO A 204 -6.37 -29.22 3.21
C PRO A 204 -4.87 -29.55 3.02
N SER A 205 -4.37 -30.53 3.76
CA SER A 205 -2.96 -30.94 3.71
C SER A 205 -2.52 -31.40 2.31
N GLU A 206 -3.46 -31.89 1.50
CA GLU A 206 -3.25 -32.34 0.14
C GLU A 206 -2.82 -31.22 -0.81
N ILE A 207 -2.95 -29.94 -0.43
CA ILE A 207 -2.39 -28.82 -1.21
C ILE A 207 -0.90 -29.01 -1.50
N GLY A 208 -0.16 -29.68 -0.60
CA GLY A 208 1.26 -30.00 -0.78
C GLY A 208 1.56 -30.95 -1.94
N ASN A 209 0.54 -31.53 -2.59
CA ASN A 209 0.68 -32.38 -3.77
C ASN A 209 0.71 -31.59 -5.09
N CYS A 210 0.31 -30.30 -5.07
CA CYS A 210 0.35 -29.42 -6.24
C CYS A 210 1.77 -28.88 -6.50
N LEU A 211 2.71 -29.77 -6.80
CA LEU A 211 4.16 -29.49 -6.84
C LEU A 211 4.60 -28.43 -7.88
N GLN A 212 3.72 -28.10 -8.85
CA GLN A 212 3.96 -27.06 -9.86
C GLN A 212 3.55 -25.66 -9.39
N LEU A 213 2.96 -25.52 -8.20
CA LEU A 213 2.52 -24.22 -7.68
C LEU A 213 3.70 -23.27 -7.56
N THR A 214 3.57 -22.12 -8.21
CA THR A 214 4.51 -21.00 -8.13
C THR A 214 3.92 -19.81 -7.38
N SER A 215 2.58 -19.71 -7.33
CA SER A 215 1.86 -18.65 -6.64
C SER A 215 0.64 -19.24 -5.94
N LEU A 216 0.57 -19.07 -4.63
CA LEU A 216 -0.57 -19.46 -3.80
C LEU A 216 -1.03 -18.24 -3.00
N ASP A 217 -2.24 -17.76 -3.28
CA ASP A 217 -2.83 -16.59 -2.63
C ASP A 217 -3.98 -17.00 -1.70
N LEU A 218 -3.75 -16.83 -0.39
CA LEU A 218 -4.65 -17.18 0.72
C LEU A 218 -5.03 -15.95 1.56
N GLN A 219 -4.66 -14.74 1.13
CA GLN A 219 -4.87 -13.53 1.93
C GLN A 219 -6.36 -13.27 2.22
N HIS A 220 -6.65 -12.56 3.30
CA HIS A 220 -8.02 -12.18 3.67
C HIS A 220 -8.95 -13.40 3.76
N ASN A 221 -8.58 -14.34 4.62
CA ASN A 221 -9.38 -15.50 4.99
C ASN A 221 -9.45 -15.59 6.53
N GLU A 222 -9.93 -16.70 7.06
CA GLU A 222 -10.08 -16.94 8.50
C GLU A 222 -9.14 -18.05 8.99
N LEU A 223 -8.03 -18.31 8.26
CA LEU A 223 -7.14 -19.44 8.50
C LEU A 223 -6.51 -19.35 9.89
N THR A 224 -6.59 -20.44 10.66
CA THR A 224 -5.94 -20.53 11.98
C THR A 224 -4.57 -21.20 11.93
N GLU A 225 -4.32 -22.00 10.90
CA GLU A 225 -3.06 -22.70 10.66
C GLU A 225 -2.76 -22.87 9.16
N ILE A 226 -1.48 -23.11 8.85
CA ILE A 226 -1.02 -23.56 7.53
C ILE A 226 -0.51 -25.00 7.67
N PRO A 227 -0.96 -25.95 6.84
CA PRO A 227 -0.56 -27.35 6.97
C PRO A 227 0.94 -27.52 6.69
N ALA A 228 1.59 -28.43 7.42
CA ALA A 228 3.02 -28.70 7.25
C ALA A 228 3.41 -29.15 5.84
N SER A 229 2.46 -29.70 5.08
CA SER A 229 2.64 -30.08 3.68
C SER A 229 2.93 -28.90 2.74
N ILE A 230 2.71 -27.64 3.16
CA ILE A 230 3.08 -26.45 2.39
C ILE A 230 4.57 -26.44 2.02
N GLY A 231 5.42 -27.02 2.88
CA GLY A 231 6.85 -27.14 2.64
C GLY A 231 7.23 -28.08 1.48
N ASN A 232 6.28 -28.84 0.94
CA ASN A 232 6.49 -29.66 -0.26
C ASN A 232 6.49 -28.82 -1.55
N LEU A 233 5.92 -27.61 -1.52
CA LEU A 233 5.79 -26.72 -2.67
C LEU A 233 7.10 -25.99 -2.98
N ARG A 234 8.12 -26.74 -3.40
CA ARG A 234 9.49 -26.23 -3.63
C ARG A 234 9.61 -25.26 -4.81
N SER A 235 8.61 -25.24 -5.69
CA SER A 235 8.50 -24.32 -6.84
C SER A 235 7.86 -22.98 -6.47
N LEU A 236 7.34 -22.85 -5.24
CA LEU A 236 6.57 -21.69 -4.80
C LEU A 236 7.48 -20.47 -4.67
N LYS A 237 7.09 -19.39 -5.35
CA LYS A 237 7.79 -18.10 -5.36
C LYS A 237 7.03 -17.02 -4.60
N ARG A 238 5.70 -17.17 -4.51
CA ARG A 238 4.79 -16.27 -3.81
C ARG A 238 3.81 -17.06 -2.97
N LEU A 239 3.79 -16.76 -1.67
CA LEU A 239 2.85 -17.27 -0.70
C LEU A 239 2.25 -16.09 0.06
N GLU A 240 1.00 -15.76 -0.23
CA GLU A 240 0.29 -14.65 0.42
C GLU A 240 -0.61 -15.21 1.53
N ILE A 241 -0.24 -14.98 2.79
CA ILE A 241 -1.01 -15.46 3.96
C ILE A 241 -1.47 -14.31 4.87
N LYS A 242 -1.36 -13.07 4.40
CA LYS A 242 -1.73 -11.88 5.17
C LYS A 242 -3.22 -11.79 5.48
N TYR A 243 -3.55 -11.09 6.56
CA TYR A 243 -4.93 -10.88 7.03
C TYR A 243 -5.69 -12.21 7.19
N ASN A 244 -5.14 -13.07 8.03
CA ASN A 244 -5.74 -14.32 8.49
C ASN A 244 -5.78 -14.34 10.03
N ARG A 245 -5.98 -15.50 10.64
CA ARG A 245 -6.00 -15.68 12.11
C ARG A 245 -4.86 -16.60 12.57
N LEU A 246 -3.78 -16.69 11.80
CA LEU A 246 -2.68 -17.63 12.05
C LEU A 246 -1.99 -17.32 13.38
N ASN A 247 -1.83 -18.33 14.23
CA ASN A 247 -1.06 -18.19 15.48
C ASN A 247 0.43 -18.55 15.30
N SER A 248 0.74 -19.32 14.26
CA SER A 248 2.10 -19.74 13.91
C SER A 248 2.17 -20.14 12.44
N VAL A 249 3.38 -20.38 11.95
CA VAL A 249 3.65 -21.02 10.66
C VAL A 249 4.40 -22.34 10.87
N PRO A 250 4.18 -23.37 10.04
CA PRO A 250 4.84 -24.66 10.24
C PRO A 250 6.35 -24.57 9.97
N PRO A 251 7.21 -25.31 10.68
CA PRO A 251 8.67 -25.31 10.44
C PRO A 251 9.06 -25.68 9.01
N SER A 252 8.23 -26.47 8.32
CA SER A 252 8.41 -26.88 6.93
C SER A 252 8.34 -25.72 5.94
N ILE A 253 7.85 -24.54 6.33
CA ILE A 253 7.89 -23.32 5.51
C ILE A 253 9.32 -23.01 5.02
N SER A 254 10.32 -23.36 5.83
CA SER A 254 11.74 -23.23 5.51
C SER A 254 12.19 -24.02 4.27
N ASN A 255 11.40 -25.01 3.82
CA ASN A 255 11.71 -25.78 2.62
C ASN A 255 11.36 -25.04 1.32
N ILE A 256 10.65 -23.92 1.40
CA ILE A 256 10.25 -23.10 0.25
C ILE A 256 11.40 -22.14 -0.12
N GLY A 257 12.49 -22.69 -0.65
CA GLY A 257 13.74 -21.96 -0.89
C GLY A 257 13.69 -20.90 -2.01
N LEU A 258 12.65 -20.91 -2.85
CA LEU A 258 12.44 -19.97 -3.96
C LEU A 258 11.53 -18.80 -3.60
N LEU A 259 11.07 -18.70 -2.34
CA LEU A 259 10.22 -17.60 -1.90
C LEU A 259 10.99 -16.28 -1.96
N GLU A 260 10.47 -15.31 -2.72
CA GLU A 260 11.09 -13.99 -2.87
C GLU A 260 10.61 -12.98 -1.82
N GLU A 261 9.35 -13.13 -1.39
CA GLU A 261 8.70 -12.30 -0.39
C GLU A 261 7.94 -13.20 0.58
N PHE A 262 8.15 -12.98 1.88
CA PHE A 262 7.39 -13.64 2.93
C PHE A 262 6.51 -12.60 3.63
N ASN A 263 5.22 -12.59 3.29
CA ASN A 263 4.23 -11.68 3.83
C ASN A 263 3.21 -12.41 4.69
N ALA A 264 3.30 -12.20 6.00
CA ALA A 264 2.40 -12.73 7.01
C ALA A 264 1.72 -11.62 7.83
N GLU A 265 1.60 -10.42 7.26
CA GLU A 265 0.99 -9.26 7.92
C GLU A 265 -0.43 -9.57 8.43
N GLY A 266 -0.83 -8.99 9.56
CA GLY A 266 -2.23 -9.01 9.99
C GLY A 266 -2.68 -10.40 10.43
N ASN A 267 -1.87 -11.05 11.26
CA ASN A 267 -2.15 -12.35 11.85
C ASN A 267 -1.99 -12.28 13.39
N ASN A 268 -2.05 -13.44 14.04
CA ASN A 268 -1.83 -13.58 15.48
C ASN A 268 -0.46 -14.21 15.82
N ILE A 269 0.51 -14.12 14.91
CA ILE A 269 1.80 -14.80 15.05
C ILE A 269 2.64 -14.10 16.13
N SER A 270 3.13 -14.85 17.10
CA SER A 270 4.03 -14.34 18.14
C SER A 270 5.50 -14.68 17.91
N GLU A 271 5.77 -15.75 17.16
CA GLU A 271 7.11 -16.22 16.84
C GLU A 271 7.12 -16.96 15.49
N LEU A 272 8.28 -16.96 14.83
CA LEU A 272 8.54 -17.85 13.70
C LEU A 272 9.32 -19.08 14.20
N PRO A 273 9.17 -20.25 13.57
CA PRO A 273 10.03 -21.39 13.88
C PRO A 273 11.50 -21.00 13.75
N VAL A 274 12.30 -21.39 14.74
CA VAL A 274 13.73 -21.03 14.81
C VAL A 274 14.44 -21.42 13.51
N ASN A 275 15.26 -20.51 12.97
CA ASN A 275 16.03 -20.70 11.75
C ASN A 275 15.18 -20.95 10.47
N SER A 276 13.88 -20.69 10.49
CA SER A 276 13.00 -20.93 9.33
C SER A 276 13.39 -20.13 8.09
N LEU A 277 13.98 -18.95 8.28
CA LEU A 277 14.37 -18.05 7.18
C LEU A 277 15.72 -18.40 6.54
N ILE A 278 16.60 -19.18 7.20
CA ILE A 278 17.98 -19.48 6.72
C ILE A 278 18.00 -20.15 5.33
N ARG A 279 17.01 -21.00 5.06
CA ARG A 279 16.93 -21.78 3.82
C ARG A 279 16.30 -20.99 2.67
N MET A 280 15.62 -19.88 2.95
CA MET A 280 14.95 -19.04 1.97
C MET A 280 15.95 -18.08 1.30
N ARG A 281 16.89 -18.62 0.53
CA ARG A 281 18.00 -17.84 -0.06
C ARG A 281 17.57 -16.81 -1.12
N SER A 282 16.33 -16.90 -1.58
CA SER A 282 15.75 -15.94 -2.53
C SER A 282 14.98 -14.81 -1.84
N LEU A 283 14.87 -14.83 -0.51
CA LEU A 283 14.01 -13.95 0.27
C LEU A 283 14.58 -12.53 0.34
N LYS A 284 13.95 -11.63 -0.41
CA LYS A 284 14.32 -10.21 -0.48
C LYS A 284 13.53 -9.37 0.52
N SER A 285 12.27 -9.71 0.76
CA SER A 285 11.39 -8.91 1.63
C SER A 285 10.67 -9.77 2.66
N ILE A 286 10.61 -9.26 3.89
CA ILE A 286 9.93 -9.86 5.04
C ILE A 286 8.93 -8.85 5.58
N GLN A 287 7.65 -9.20 5.54
CA GLN A 287 6.55 -8.39 6.05
C GLN A 287 5.82 -9.17 7.17
N LEU A 288 6.01 -8.74 8.41
CA LEU A 288 5.44 -9.37 9.61
C LEU A 288 4.59 -8.40 10.44
N SER A 289 4.22 -7.27 9.85
CA SER A 289 3.47 -6.22 10.55
C SER A 289 2.14 -6.69 11.12
N ARG A 290 1.61 -5.98 12.11
CA ARG A 290 0.28 -6.23 12.70
C ARG A 290 0.15 -7.68 13.18
N ASN A 291 1.10 -8.12 13.99
CA ASN A 291 1.15 -9.44 14.60
C ASN A 291 1.33 -9.30 16.13
N LYS A 292 1.84 -10.34 16.80
CA LYS A 292 2.07 -10.37 18.25
C LYS A 292 3.53 -10.65 18.59
N PHE A 293 4.47 -10.27 17.74
CA PHE A 293 5.90 -10.49 17.97
C PHE A 293 6.37 -9.69 19.19
N HIS A 294 6.97 -10.38 20.16
CA HIS A 294 7.65 -9.77 21.31
C HIS A 294 9.16 -9.61 21.10
N GLU A 295 9.70 -10.33 20.12
CA GLU A 295 11.08 -10.28 19.67
C GLU A 295 11.15 -10.46 18.15
N LEU A 296 12.28 -10.09 17.56
CA LEU A 296 12.58 -10.42 16.17
C LEU A 296 12.67 -11.94 15.97
N PRO A 297 12.42 -12.46 14.75
CA PRO A 297 12.56 -13.88 14.45
C PRO A 297 13.89 -14.47 14.94
N ALA A 298 13.82 -15.39 15.89
CA ALA A 298 14.98 -16.00 16.51
C ALA A 298 15.74 -16.91 15.54
N GLY A 299 17.07 -16.88 15.62
CA GLY A 299 17.92 -17.74 14.80
C GLY A 299 19.31 -17.20 14.56
N ASN A 300 20.02 -17.85 13.64
CA ASN A 300 21.37 -17.45 13.24
C ASN A 300 21.33 -16.15 12.39
N PRO A 301 22.32 -15.23 12.52
CA PRO A 301 22.39 -14.00 11.72
C PRO A 301 22.37 -14.21 10.20
N SER A 302 22.77 -15.39 9.72
CA SER A 302 22.69 -15.76 8.29
C SER A 302 21.27 -15.78 7.73
N GLN A 303 20.25 -15.80 8.59
CA GLN A 303 18.85 -15.81 8.17
C GLN A 303 18.42 -14.54 7.41
N PHE A 304 19.11 -13.43 7.64
CA PHE A 304 18.87 -12.15 6.98
C PHE A 304 19.92 -11.81 5.91
N ALA A 305 20.80 -12.75 5.56
CA ALA A 305 21.95 -12.48 4.67
C ALA A 305 21.54 -12.04 3.25
N PHE A 306 20.34 -12.43 2.80
CA PHE A 306 19.81 -12.13 1.46
C PHE A 306 18.69 -11.08 1.48
N THR A 307 18.23 -10.69 2.67
CA THR A 307 17.09 -9.80 2.85
C THR A 307 17.48 -8.36 2.59
N GLN A 308 16.61 -7.65 1.87
CA GLN A 308 16.76 -6.25 1.50
C GLN A 308 15.87 -5.35 2.36
N SER A 309 14.65 -5.80 2.66
CA SER A 309 13.69 -5.04 3.46
C SER A 309 13.05 -5.93 4.53
N ILE A 310 12.99 -5.41 5.75
CA ILE A 310 12.30 -6.02 6.89
C ILE A 310 11.32 -5.01 7.45
N VAL A 311 10.03 -5.37 7.45
CA VAL A 311 8.95 -4.52 7.94
C VAL A 311 8.16 -5.30 8.99
N ILE A 312 8.24 -4.85 10.23
CA ILE A 312 7.63 -5.51 11.41
C ILE A 312 6.97 -4.43 12.27
N GLU A 313 6.17 -3.57 11.65
CA GLU A 313 5.45 -2.50 12.35
C GLU A 313 4.21 -3.03 13.10
N HIS A 314 3.70 -2.28 14.06
CA HIS A 314 2.51 -2.64 14.84
C HIS A 314 2.64 -4.03 15.50
N ASN A 315 3.70 -4.21 16.30
CA ASN A 315 3.96 -5.42 17.08
C ASN A 315 4.24 -5.05 18.54
N ARG A 316 4.90 -5.92 19.30
CA ARG A 316 5.23 -5.72 20.73
C ARG A 316 6.72 -5.96 20.99
N ILE A 317 7.57 -5.66 20.00
CA ILE A 317 9.00 -5.95 20.09
C ILE A 317 9.63 -5.01 21.12
N GLU A 318 10.17 -5.60 22.18
CA GLU A 318 10.81 -4.86 23.27
C GLU A 318 12.32 -4.65 23.04
N ARG A 319 12.96 -5.59 22.33
CA ARG A 319 14.41 -5.58 22.10
C ARG A 319 14.79 -6.24 20.79
N ILE A 320 15.89 -5.77 20.23
CA ILE A 320 16.56 -6.37 19.06
C ILE A 320 17.76 -7.17 19.60
N PRO A 321 17.89 -8.48 19.29
CA PRO A 321 19.04 -9.27 19.73
C PRO A 321 20.35 -8.78 19.11
N SER A 322 21.43 -8.78 19.89
CA SER A 322 22.77 -8.41 19.37
C SER A 322 23.24 -9.35 18.26
N ASN A 323 23.96 -8.80 17.30
CA ASN A 323 24.53 -9.44 16.12
C ASN A 323 23.51 -10.04 15.14
N ILE A 324 22.19 -9.85 15.34
CA ILE A 324 21.18 -10.49 14.50
C ILE A 324 21.27 -10.08 13.03
N PHE A 325 21.70 -8.84 12.76
CA PHE A 325 21.90 -8.30 11.41
C PHE A 325 23.36 -8.25 10.96
N LYS A 326 24.30 -8.85 11.71
CA LYS A 326 25.75 -8.80 11.41
C LYS A 326 26.11 -9.26 9.99
N LEU A 327 25.36 -10.24 9.46
CA LEU A 327 25.54 -10.80 8.12
C LEU A 327 24.56 -10.25 7.08
N ALA A 328 23.67 -9.34 7.45
CA ALA A 328 22.62 -8.77 6.59
C ALA A 328 23.17 -7.64 5.70
N LYS A 329 24.15 -7.97 4.84
CA LYS A 329 24.87 -6.98 4.01
C LYS A 329 24.04 -6.37 2.88
N LEU A 330 22.86 -6.90 2.62
CA LEU A 330 21.93 -6.39 1.62
C LEU A 330 20.75 -5.61 2.23
N LEU A 331 20.64 -5.55 3.56
CA LEU A 331 19.52 -4.94 4.25
C LEU A 331 19.61 -3.41 4.10
N ASN A 332 18.70 -2.85 3.31
CA ASN A 332 18.60 -1.41 3.04
C ASN A 332 17.47 -0.74 3.83
N SER A 333 16.40 -1.48 4.15
CA SER A 333 15.23 -0.94 4.83
C SER A 333 14.90 -1.78 6.06
N LEU A 334 14.81 -1.12 7.21
CA LEU A 334 14.34 -1.69 8.46
C LEU A 334 13.25 -0.80 9.04
N ASN A 335 12.02 -1.29 9.05
CA ASN A 335 10.87 -0.62 9.65
C ASN A 335 10.37 -1.42 10.87
N LEU A 336 10.54 -0.79 12.04
CA LEU A 336 10.13 -1.27 13.36
C LEU A 336 9.18 -0.28 14.03
N LYS A 337 8.47 0.54 13.25
CA LYS A 337 7.49 1.51 13.75
C LYS A 337 6.42 0.84 14.61
N ASP A 338 5.93 1.51 15.65
CA ASP A 338 4.83 1.02 16.50
C ASP A 338 5.19 -0.34 17.12
N ASN A 339 6.22 -0.30 17.97
CA ASN A 339 6.70 -1.38 18.81
C ASN A 339 6.99 -0.84 20.22
N GLN A 340 7.74 -1.59 21.03
CA GLN A 340 8.01 -1.25 22.43
C GLN A 340 9.52 -1.14 22.70
N LEU A 341 10.30 -0.75 21.68
CA LEU A 341 11.76 -0.68 21.79
C LEU A 341 12.18 0.42 22.76
N ALA A 342 12.86 0.03 23.84
CA ALA A 342 13.44 0.99 24.80
C ALA A 342 14.84 1.45 24.41
N SER A 343 15.58 0.63 23.66
CA SER A 343 16.92 0.95 23.15
C SER A 343 17.27 0.11 21.92
N LEU A 344 18.28 0.57 21.18
CA LEU A 344 18.95 -0.23 20.14
C LEU A 344 20.03 -1.13 20.76
N PRO A 345 20.41 -2.25 20.11
CA PRO A 345 21.44 -3.15 20.61
C PRO A 345 22.84 -2.54 20.41
N PRO A 346 23.84 -2.84 21.27
CA PRO A 346 25.16 -2.19 21.22
C PRO A 346 25.93 -2.32 19.90
N ASP A 347 25.55 -3.24 19.02
CA ASP A 347 26.20 -3.48 17.73
C ASP A 347 25.40 -2.95 16.54
N PHE A 348 24.40 -2.09 16.76
CA PHE A 348 23.59 -1.54 15.65
C PHE A 348 24.41 -0.71 14.66
N GLY A 349 25.56 -0.16 15.08
CA GLY A 349 26.55 0.46 14.16
C GLY A 349 27.04 -0.47 13.06
N THR A 350 26.84 -1.80 13.18
CA THR A 350 27.17 -2.78 12.12
C THR A 350 26.18 -2.80 10.95
N TRP A 351 25.05 -2.10 11.04
CA TRP A 351 23.97 -2.06 10.03
C TRP A 351 24.29 -1.12 8.85
N THR A 352 25.53 -1.18 8.37
CA THR A 352 26.12 -0.18 7.46
C THR A 352 25.50 -0.14 6.05
N SER A 353 24.68 -1.13 5.69
CA SER A 353 23.96 -1.17 4.42
C SER A 353 22.61 -0.43 4.44
N LEU A 354 22.11 -0.02 5.62
CA LEU A 354 20.82 0.64 5.74
C LEU A 354 20.81 2.01 5.04
N THR A 355 19.73 2.24 4.31
CA THR A 355 19.35 3.52 3.70
C THR A 355 18.11 4.09 4.36
N GLU A 356 17.25 3.24 4.91
CA GLU A 356 16.03 3.64 5.62
C GLU A 356 15.92 2.91 6.96
N LEU A 357 15.79 3.69 8.03
CA LEU A 357 15.56 3.19 9.38
C LEU A 357 14.35 3.90 9.97
N ASN A 358 13.27 3.15 10.20
CA ASN A 358 12.07 3.65 10.84
C ASN A 358 11.87 3.01 12.21
N LEU A 359 11.98 3.83 13.25
CA LEU A 359 11.83 3.49 14.65
C LEU A 359 10.72 4.32 15.31
N GLY A 360 9.84 4.94 14.52
CA GLY A 360 8.80 5.80 15.06
C GLY A 360 7.82 5.06 15.99
N THR A 361 7.17 5.75 16.91
CA THR A 361 6.20 5.16 17.86
C THR A 361 6.82 3.99 18.63
N ASN A 362 7.85 4.29 19.44
CA ASN A 362 8.53 3.32 20.31
C ASN A 362 8.75 3.95 21.70
N HIS A 363 9.68 3.40 22.50
CA HIS A 363 10.00 3.87 23.84
C HIS A 363 11.48 4.29 23.95
N LEU A 364 12.08 4.77 22.85
CA LEU A 364 13.50 5.13 22.82
C LEU A 364 13.73 6.39 23.63
N GLY A 365 14.51 6.29 24.71
CA GLY A 365 14.94 7.45 25.51
C GLY A 365 16.20 8.14 24.98
N SER A 366 17.02 7.43 24.20
CA SER A 366 18.25 7.95 23.62
C SER A 366 18.70 7.10 22.42
N ILE A 367 19.51 7.69 21.54
CA ILE A 367 20.26 6.99 20.49
C ILE A 367 21.76 7.17 20.75
N SER A 368 22.54 6.10 20.64
CA SER A 368 24.02 6.12 20.81
C SER A 368 24.71 6.76 19.60
N ASP A 369 25.94 7.26 19.82
CA ASP A 369 26.81 7.79 18.76
C ASP A 369 27.24 6.72 17.74
N ASP A 370 27.03 5.42 18.00
CA ASP A 370 27.26 4.35 17.02
C ASP A 370 26.48 4.55 15.69
N LEU A 371 25.46 5.41 15.71
CA LEU A 371 24.75 5.91 14.54
C LEU A 371 25.70 6.50 13.48
N GLU A 372 26.88 6.99 13.88
CA GLU A 372 27.92 7.50 12.97
C GLU A 372 28.34 6.50 11.88
N ASN A 373 28.18 5.20 12.16
CA ASN A 373 28.57 4.14 11.25
C ASN A 373 27.53 3.90 10.12
N LEU A 374 26.32 4.43 10.24
CA LEU A 374 25.24 4.27 9.27
C LEU A 374 25.35 5.32 8.14
N VAL A 375 26.53 5.43 7.55
CA VAL A 375 26.90 6.45 6.54
C VAL A 375 26.10 6.40 5.24
N ASN A 376 25.32 5.34 5.03
CA ASN A 376 24.44 5.18 3.86
C ASN A 376 23.00 5.63 4.12
N LEU A 377 22.67 6.04 5.34
CA LEU A 377 21.31 6.37 5.75
C LEU A 377 20.81 7.63 5.01
N GLU A 378 19.65 7.50 4.38
CA GLU A 378 18.94 8.58 3.68
C GLU A 378 17.67 9.00 4.42
N VAL A 379 17.02 8.06 5.12
CA VAL A 379 15.78 8.29 5.86
C VAL A 379 15.93 7.76 7.28
N LEU A 380 15.75 8.65 8.26
CA LEU A 380 15.71 8.31 9.68
C LEU A 380 14.42 8.85 10.30
N ILE A 381 13.59 7.93 10.78
CA ILE A 381 12.32 8.27 11.45
C ILE A 381 12.40 7.81 12.90
N LEU A 382 12.37 8.77 13.81
CA LEU A 382 12.42 8.64 15.27
C LEU A 382 11.19 9.27 15.95
N SER A 383 10.19 9.68 15.16
CA SER A 383 8.97 10.34 15.64
C SER A 383 8.26 9.55 16.74
N ASN A 384 7.63 10.21 17.69
CA ASN A 384 6.85 9.58 18.77
C ASN A 384 7.71 8.59 19.58
N ASN A 385 8.70 9.13 20.28
CA ASN A 385 9.57 8.43 21.21
C ASN A 385 9.76 9.29 22.48
N MET A 386 10.72 8.96 23.33
CA MET A 386 11.03 9.71 24.57
C MET A 386 12.43 10.34 24.49
N LEU A 387 12.88 10.76 23.30
CA LEU A 387 14.22 11.30 23.11
C LEU A 387 14.33 12.68 23.74
N THR A 388 15.32 12.87 24.63
CA THR A 388 15.64 14.16 25.23
C THR A 388 16.76 14.91 24.48
N SER A 389 17.56 14.19 23.69
CA SER A 389 18.64 14.75 22.88
C SER A 389 18.97 13.86 21.66
N LEU A 390 19.57 14.46 20.64
CA LEU A 390 20.16 13.74 19.49
C LEU A 390 21.64 13.41 19.71
N PRO A 391 22.19 12.33 19.10
CA PRO A 391 23.59 11.94 19.21
C PRO A 391 24.51 12.90 18.42
N GLN A 392 25.01 13.93 19.09
CA GLN A 392 25.70 15.07 18.49
C GLN A 392 26.92 14.65 17.66
N ASN A 393 27.70 13.69 18.15
CA ASN A 393 28.93 13.24 17.47
C ASN A 393 28.63 12.43 16.19
N ALA A 394 27.44 11.83 16.10
CA ALA A 394 27.06 11.00 14.96
C ALA A 394 26.51 11.81 13.77
N LEU A 395 25.86 12.94 14.02
CA LEU A 395 25.18 13.71 12.96
C LEU A 395 26.11 14.11 11.80
N PRO A 396 27.36 14.57 12.04
CA PRO A 396 28.29 14.92 10.95
C PRO A 396 28.64 13.76 10.02
N ALA A 397 28.49 12.50 10.45
CA ALA A 397 28.77 11.35 9.60
C ALA A 397 27.62 11.02 8.62
N LEU A 398 26.39 11.48 8.89
CA LEU A 398 25.17 11.15 8.14
C LEU A 398 25.01 12.01 6.86
N GLN A 399 26.06 12.08 6.05
CA GLN A 399 26.15 12.96 4.89
C GLN A 399 25.19 12.61 3.73
N LYS A 400 24.50 11.47 3.78
CA LYS A 400 23.47 11.10 2.81
C LYS A 400 22.04 11.33 3.33
N LEU A 401 21.88 11.75 4.57
CA LEU A 401 20.55 11.87 5.18
C LEU A 401 19.75 12.97 4.48
N ARG A 402 18.54 12.64 4.05
CA ARG A 402 17.61 13.51 3.31
C ARG A 402 16.36 13.80 4.11
N VAL A 403 15.92 12.85 4.92
CA VAL A 403 14.72 12.94 5.75
C VAL A 403 15.08 12.59 7.18
N LEU A 404 14.82 13.54 8.08
CA LEU A 404 14.90 13.34 9.52
C LEU A 404 13.55 13.72 10.15
N GLU A 405 12.88 12.74 10.74
CA GLU A 405 11.63 12.95 11.47
C GLU A 405 11.85 12.60 12.95
N ILE A 406 11.68 13.61 13.81
CA ILE A 406 11.94 13.58 15.25
C ILE A 406 10.78 14.25 16.02
N GLU A 407 9.61 14.35 15.40
CA GLU A 407 8.42 14.93 16.02
C GLU A 407 7.92 14.10 17.21
N GLU A 408 7.11 14.69 18.09
CA GLU A 408 6.55 14.01 19.26
C GLU A 408 7.65 13.35 20.13
N ASN A 409 8.61 14.14 20.59
CA ASN A 409 9.67 13.70 21.50
C ASN A 409 9.82 14.71 22.64
N GLU A 410 10.86 14.58 23.47
CA GLU A 410 11.15 15.46 24.60
C GLU A 410 12.41 16.31 24.36
N LEU A 411 12.72 16.65 23.11
CA LEU A 411 13.95 17.36 22.75
C LEU A 411 13.91 18.81 23.25
N GLU A 412 14.87 19.19 24.08
CA GLU A 412 15.00 20.57 24.59
C GLU A 412 15.72 21.51 23.61
N PHE A 413 16.60 20.96 22.77
CA PHE A 413 17.34 21.70 21.75
C PHE A 413 17.72 20.79 20.58
N LEU A 414 17.93 21.41 19.41
CA LEU A 414 18.64 20.77 18.29
C LEU A 414 20.13 21.14 18.36
N PRO A 415 21.05 20.18 18.24
CA PRO A 415 22.48 20.46 18.31
C PRO A 415 22.98 21.20 17.06
N PRO A 416 23.99 22.07 17.15
CA PRO A 416 24.60 22.77 16.00
C PRO A 416 25.01 21.86 14.85
N GLU A 417 25.45 20.64 15.15
CA GLU A 417 25.87 19.61 14.20
C GLU A 417 24.74 19.18 13.24
N ILE A 418 23.48 19.55 13.53
CA ILE A 418 22.37 19.39 12.58
C ILE A 418 22.68 20.05 11.24
N GLY A 419 23.39 21.19 11.25
CA GLY A 419 23.77 21.94 10.06
C GLY A 419 24.81 21.24 9.17
N ASP A 420 25.47 20.20 9.67
CA ASP A 420 26.48 19.45 8.91
C ASP A 420 25.85 18.38 8.00
N MET A 421 24.55 18.09 8.15
CA MET A 421 23.79 17.18 7.28
C MET A 421 23.38 17.87 5.96
N SER A 422 24.37 18.20 5.14
CA SER A 422 24.22 19.03 3.92
C SER A 422 23.23 18.50 2.86
N MET A 423 22.86 17.22 2.90
CA MET A 423 21.88 16.61 2.00
C MET A 423 20.43 16.66 2.52
N LEU A 424 20.21 17.19 3.73
CA LEU A 424 18.90 17.18 4.37
C LEU A 424 17.91 18.03 3.58
N THR A 425 16.78 17.43 3.23
CA THR A 425 15.69 18.05 2.45
C THR A 425 14.43 18.25 3.27
N ARG A 426 14.24 17.44 4.30
CA ARG A 426 13.06 17.45 5.18
C ARG A 426 13.50 17.24 6.63
N LEU A 427 13.17 18.21 7.48
CA LEU A 427 13.32 18.14 8.92
C LEU A 427 11.96 18.35 9.59
N VAL A 428 11.52 17.36 10.37
CA VAL A 428 10.25 17.41 11.11
C VAL A 428 10.56 17.27 12.61
N ALA A 429 10.37 18.35 13.36
CA ALA A 429 10.68 18.48 14.78
C ALA A 429 9.50 19.06 15.58
N ASN A 430 8.28 18.86 15.09
CA ASN A 430 7.06 19.33 15.76
C ASN A 430 6.89 18.65 17.13
N ASN A 431 6.12 19.28 18.03
CA ASN A 431 5.70 18.68 19.29
C ASN A 431 6.91 18.18 20.12
N ASN A 432 7.77 19.13 20.49
CA ASN A 432 8.97 18.93 21.29
C ASN A 432 9.07 20.07 22.33
N LEU A 433 10.21 20.18 23.01
CA LEU A 433 10.48 21.21 24.01
C LEU A 433 11.51 22.25 23.52
N LEU A 434 11.64 22.42 22.20
CA LEU A 434 12.68 23.27 21.61
C LEU A 434 12.44 24.73 21.98
N THR A 435 13.47 25.36 22.56
CA THR A 435 13.44 26.79 22.94
C THR A 435 14.01 27.72 21.86
N GLN A 436 14.86 27.16 21.00
CA GLN A 436 15.48 27.85 19.87
C GLN A 436 15.90 26.85 18.79
N LEU A 437 16.06 27.33 17.56
CA LEU A 437 16.78 26.61 16.50
C LEU A 437 18.25 27.07 16.48
N PRO A 438 19.23 26.17 16.28
CA PRO A 438 20.64 26.58 16.17
C PRO A 438 20.86 27.38 14.88
N LYS A 439 21.76 28.36 14.92
CA LYS A 439 22.12 29.18 13.74
C LYS A 439 22.63 28.33 12.57
N GLU A 440 23.28 27.20 12.87
CA GLU A 440 23.79 26.26 11.90
C GLU A 440 22.70 25.63 11.03
N ILE A 441 21.42 25.76 11.39
CA ILE A 441 20.30 25.38 10.51
C ILE A 441 20.43 26.05 9.13
N GLY A 442 20.94 27.29 9.07
CA GLY A 442 21.15 28.02 7.82
C GLY A 442 22.16 27.38 6.86
N LYS A 443 22.97 26.42 7.32
CA LYS A 443 23.88 25.64 6.45
C LYS A 443 23.13 24.62 5.59
N LEU A 444 21.90 24.26 5.93
CA LEU A 444 21.10 23.24 5.25
C LEU A 444 20.52 23.74 3.91
N SER A 445 21.39 24.11 2.99
CA SER A 445 21.03 24.74 1.70
C SER A 445 20.04 23.95 0.84
N LYS A 446 19.89 22.63 1.05
CA LYS A 446 18.93 21.75 0.36
C LYS A 446 17.60 21.56 1.09
N LEU A 447 17.43 22.15 2.27
CA LEU A 447 16.23 21.97 3.08
C LEU A 447 15.04 22.62 2.37
N MET A 448 14.01 21.81 2.08
CA MET A 448 12.78 22.25 1.43
C MET A 448 11.61 22.30 2.42
N TYR A 449 11.64 21.45 3.44
CA TYR A 449 10.58 21.33 4.42
C TYR A 449 11.16 21.41 5.84
N LEU A 450 10.75 22.43 6.59
CA LEU A 450 11.07 22.58 8.01
C LEU A 450 9.78 22.70 8.80
N ALA A 451 9.56 21.78 9.74
CA ALA A 451 8.47 21.88 10.70
C ALA A 451 9.02 21.85 12.12
N ALA A 452 8.74 22.90 12.88
CA ALA A 452 9.12 23.10 14.27
C ALA A 452 7.96 23.75 15.06
N GLY A 453 6.72 23.40 14.69
CA GLY A 453 5.53 23.82 15.40
C GLY A 453 5.34 23.07 16.72
N GLU A 454 4.40 23.50 17.55
CA GLU A 454 4.09 22.90 18.86
C GLU A 454 5.37 22.75 19.72
N ASN A 455 6.14 23.84 19.82
CA ASN A 455 7.39 23.90 20.58
C ASN A 455 7.36 25.12 21.52
N ARG A 456 8.51 25.49 22.09
CA ARG A 456 8.68 26.67 22.95
C ARG A 456 9.63 27.69 22.33
N LEU A 457 9.63 27.80 21.00
CA LEU A 457 10.59 28.66 20.29
C LEU A 457 10.37 30.12 20.69
N MET A 458 11.41 30.74 21.25
CA MET A 458 11.39 32.17 21.59
C MET A 458 11.76 33.06 20.40
N SER A 459 12.57 32.54 19.49
CA SER A 459 13.05 33.21 18.28
C SER A 459 13.42 32.22 17.18
N ILE A 460 13.52 32.74 15.96
CA ILE A 460 14.10 32.05 14.80
C ILE A 460 15.44 32.75 14.46
N PRO A 461 16.53 32.00 14.22
CA PRO A 461 17.83 32.59 13.88
C PRO A 461 17.79 33.31 12.53
N GLU A 462 18.56 34.39 12.40
CA GLU A 462 18.69 35.19 11.17
C GLU A 462 19.21 34.32 10.00
N GLU A 463 20.04 33.32 10.29
CA GLU A 463 20.58 32.39 9.31
C GLU A 463 19.52 31.55 8.60
N ILE A 464 18.25 31.56 9.05
CA ILE A 464 17.12 30.98 8.29
C ILE A 464 17.05 31.55 6.85
N GLY A 465 17.46 32.80 6.65
CA GLY A 465 17.50 33.45 5.33
C GLY A 465 18.46 32.80 4.33
N ASN A 466 19.39 31.97 4.80
CA ASN A 466 20.32 31.21 3.96
C ASN A 466 19.65 29.97 3.32
N LEU A 467 18.46 29.57 3.78
CA LEU A 467 17.74 28.42 3.27
C LEU A 467 17.01 28.73 1.95
N LYS A 468 17.77 28.88 0.88
CA LYS A 468 17.25 29.28 -0.45
C LYS A 468 16.30 28.26 -1.07
N SER A 469 16.43 26.98 -0.73
CA SER A 469 15.53 25.92 -1.16
C SER A 469 14.30 25.72 -0.27
N LEU A 470 14.15 26.47 0.84
CA LEU A 470 13.04 26.27 1.77
C LEU A 470 11.72 26.64 1.12
N GLU A 471 10.82 25.67 1.01
CA GLU A 471 9.52 25.80 0.38
C GLU A 471 8.39 25.93 1.41
N GLN A 472 8.49 25.16 2.50
CA GLN A 472 7.48 25.07 3.54
C GLN A 472 8.10 25.22 4.93
N LEU A 473 7.55 26.15 5.71
CA LEU A 473 7.96 26.45 7.08
C LEU A 473 6.75 26.38 8.02
N TYR A 474 6.77 25.46 8.97
CA TYR A 474 5.73 25.34 10.00
C TYR A 474 6.31 25.71 11.37
N LEU A 475 5.77 26.78 11.94
CA LEU A 475 6.15 27.34 13.25
C LEU A 475 4.93 27.49 14.17
N ASN A 476 3.78 26.92 13.82
CA ASN A 476 2.55 27.07 14.58
C ASN A 476 2.71 26.66 16.04
N ASP A 477 1.88 27.22 16.93
CA ASP A 477 1.79 26.86 18.33
C ASP A 477 3.14 26.95 19.08
N ASN A 478 3.92 27.98 18.76
CA ASN A 478 5.04 28.44 19.57
C ASN A 478 4.61 29.67 20.38
N GLU A 479 4.07 29.44 21.57
CA GLU A 479 3.46 30.49 22.41
C GLU A 479 4.46 31.57 22.89
N GLU A 480 5.76 31.29 22.82
CA GLU A 480 6.83 32.22 23.20
C GLU A 480 7.40 33.00 22.00
N LEU A 481 6.96 32.69 20.77
CA LEU A 481 7.48 33.29 19.55
C LEU A 481 6.86 34.67 19.29
N ASN A 482 7.59 35.71 19.70
CA ASN A 482 7.11 37.09 19.66
C ASN A 482 7.55 37.87 18.43
N ASP A 483 8.45 37.32 17.61
CA ASP A 483 9.03 38.01 16.47
C ASP A 483 9.52 37.03 15.39
N LEU A 484 9.78 37.54 14.19
CA LEU A 484 10.42 36.81 13.09
C LEU A 484 11.56 37.65 12.49
N PRO A 485 12.72 37.05 12.18
CA PRO A 485 13.85 37.77 11.60
C PRO A 485 13.52 38.31 10.20
N LEU A 486 14.10 39.47 9.85
CA LEU A 486 13.93 40.09 8.52
C LEU A 486 14.49 39.19 7.41
N GLU A 487 15.54 38.45 7.73
CA GLU A 487 16.25 37.52 6.85
C GLU A 487 15.32 36.40 6.36
N LEU A 488 14.21 36.11 7.04
CA LEU A 488 13.21 35.17 6.53
C LEU A 488 12.67 35.59 5.15
N ALA A 489 12.65 36.89 4.85
CA ALA A 489 12.30 37.42 3.53
C ALA A 489 13.30 37.01 2.42
N MET A 490 14.50 36.56 2.79
CA MET A 490 15.56 36.09 1.88
C MET A 490 15.36 34.64 1.43
N CYS A 491 14.40 33.90 2.02
CA CYS A 491 14.03 32.56 1.57
C CYS A 491 13.26 32.65 0.23
N GLU A 492 13.98 32.52 -0.88
CA GLU A 492 13.45 32.75 -2.24
C GLU A 492 12.35 31.76 -2.66
N SER A 493 12.42 30.52 -2.17
CA SER A 493 11.48 29.44 -2.52
C SER A 493 10.27 29.34 -1.58
N LEU A 494 10.25 30.12 -0.49
CA LEU A 494 9.26 29.99 0.58
C LEU A 494 7.91 30.48 0.09
N HIS A 495 6.93 29.57 0.05
CA HIS A 495 5.59 29.86 -0.43
C HIS A 495 4.49 29.39 0.53
N LEU A 496 4.82 28.54 1.50
CA LEU A 496 3.93 28.12 2.56
C LEU A 496 4.58 28.36 3.92
N MET A 497 3.92 29.15 4.75
CA MET A 497 4.35 29.42 6.12
C MET A 497 3.15 29.29 7.05
N SER A 498 3.29 28.53 8.13
CA SER A 498 2.31 28.42 9.21
C SER A 498 2.86 29.04 10.48
N VAL A 499 2.13 30.02 11.04
CA VAL A 499 2.45 30.73 12.29
C VAL A 499 1.21 30.88 13.18
N GLU A 500 0.20 30.04 12.96
CA GLU A 500 -1.00 29.99 13.81
C GLU A 500 -0.61 29.71 15.25
N GLY A 501 -1.24 30.34 16.24
CA GLY A 501 -0.88 30.13 17.66
C GLY A 501 0.40 30.84 18.11
N CYS A 502 1.10 31.59 17.24
CA CYS A 502 2.25 32.42 17.63
C CYS A 502 1.79 33.85 17.96
N PRO A 503 2.19 34.45 19.10
CA PRO A 503 1.78 35.82 19.46
C PRO A 503 2.27 36.88 18.49
N LEU A 504 3.52 36.74 17.99
CA LEU A 504 4.17 37.70 17.08
C LEU A 504 4.01 39.17 17.50
N SER A 505 4.05 39.43 18.81
CA SER A 505 3.65 40.70 19.42
C SER A 505 4.55 41.90 19.05
N ARG A 506 5.74 41.67 18.50
CA ARG A 506 6.64 42.72 18.00
C ARG A 506 6.32 43.18 16.59
N LEU A 507 5.51 42.42 15.84
CA LEU A 507 5.03 42.83 14.52
C LEU A 507 3.77 43.70 14.65
N PRO A 508 3.52 44.63 13.70
CA PRO A 508 2.29 45.42 13.69
C PRO A 508 1.04 44.53 13.68
N ALA A 509 0.03 44.88 14.48
CA ALA A 509 -1.17 44.06 14.65
C ALA A 509 -1.95 43.85 13.34
N GLU A 510 -1.91 44.83 12.43
CA GLU A 510 -2.53 44.73 11.11
C GLU A 510 -1.81 43.72 10.21
N VAL A 511 -0.49 43.59 10.36
CA VAL A 511 0.34 42.65 9.61
C VAL A 511 0.09 41.23 10.09
N THR A 512 0.07 41.01 11.41
CA THR A 512 -0.20 39.68 11.99
C THR A 512 -1.63 39.21 11.71
N ALA A 513 -2.62 40.11 11.78
CA ALA A 513 -4.01 39.80 11.42
C ALA A 513 -4.22 39.45 9.93
N GLY A 514 -3.36 39.96 9.04
CA GLY A 514 -3.35 39.62 7.62
C GLY A 514 -2.81 38.23 7.31
N GLY A 515 -2.26 37.53 8.30
CA GLY A 515 -1.72 36.19 8.18
C GLY A 515 -0.35 36.12 7.48
N PRO A 516 0.13 34.90 7.17
CA PRO A 516 1.50 34.65 6.72
C PRO A 516 1.95 35.48 5.51
N SER A 517 1.05 35.73 4.53
CA SER A 517 1.38 36.52 3.34
C SER A 517 1.66 37.99 3.64
N PHE A 518 0.92 38.60 4.57
CA PHE A 518 1.13 40.00 4.98
C PHE A 518 2.41 40.14 5.80
N ILE A 519 2.65 39.20 6.72
CA ILE A 519 3.90 39.11 7.49
C ILE A 519 5.09 39.06 6.54
N PHE A 520 5.06 38.15 5.55
CA PHE A 520 6.16 38.01 4.61
C PHE A 520 6.38 39.27 3.75
N GLN A 521 5.30 39.94 3.34
CA GLN A 521 5.40 41.21 2.62
C GLN A 521 6.01 42.32 3.49
N TYR A 522 5.61 42.42 4.77
CA TYR A 522 6.16 43.37 5.73
C TYR A 522 7.67 43.16 5.90
N LEU A 523 8.10 41.92 6.17
CA LEU A 523 9.52 41.59 6.32
C LEU A 523 10.34 41.96 5.06
N ARG A 524 9.79 41.76 3.86
CA ARG A 524 10.44 42.17 2.60
C ARG A 524 10.64 43.68 2.48
N VAL A 525 9.65 44.48 2.90
CA VAL A 525 9.73 45.94 2.84
C VAL A 525 10.77 46.45 3.84
N GLU A 526 10.70 45.97 5.09
CA GLU A 526 11.65 46.35 6.15
C GLU A 526 13.09 45.96 5.78
N LEU A 527 13.30 44.74 5.27
CA LEU A 527 14.62 44.30 4.81
C LEU A 527 15.15 45.19 3.67
N SER A 528 14.29 45.58 2.73
CA SER A 528 14.68 46.47 1.63
C SER A 528 15.09 47.86 2.14
N GLN A 529 14.38 48.39 3.14
CA GLN A 529 14.69 49.66 3.77
C GLN A 529 16.04 49.60 4.51
N VAL A 530 16.28 48.54 5.28
CA VAL A 530 17.56 48.33 5.98
C VAL A 530 18.72 48.25 5.00
N ILE A 531 18.56 47.53 3.89
CA ILE A 531 19.58 47.45 2.83
C ILE A 531 19.83 48.84 2.21
N GLN A 532 18.78 49.61 1.96
CA GLN A 532 18.90 50.95 1.40
C GLN A 532 19.59 51.92 2.36
N ASP A 533 19.22 51.92 3.65
CA ASP A 533 19.81 52.79 4.68
C ASP A 533 21.30 52.47 4.93
N ALA A 534 21.67 51.19 4.79
CA ALA A 534 23.06 50.74 4.85
C ALA A 534 23.88 51.20 3.63
N GLN A 535 23.27 51.22 2.43
CA GLN A 535 23.91 51.72 1.20
C GLN A 535 24.06 53.25 1.22
N ASP A 536 23.13 53.96 1.85
CA ASP A 536 23.12 55.42 1.98
C ASP A 536 24.00 55.95 3.15
N GLY A 537 24.68 55.05 3.89
CA GLY A 537 25.69 55.41 4.90
C GLY A 537 25.14 55.96 6.22
N SER A 538 23.85 55.73 6.51
CA SER A 538 23.17 56.27 7.69
C SER A 538 23.20 55.36 8.94
N MET A 539 23.70 54.13 8.80
CA MET A 539 23.87 53.13 9.88
C MET A 539 25.34 52.72 10.03
N SER A 540 25.81 52.54 11.27
CA SER A 540 27.18 52.12 11.58
C SER A 540 27.46 50.68 11.12
N ALA A 541 28.67 50.48 10.57
CA ALA A 541 29.14 49.31 9.84
C ALA A 541 29.32 48.01 10.68
N GLU A 542 28.27 47.52 11.35
CA GLU A 542 28.23 46.16 11.94
C GLU A 542 27.42 45.15 11.12
N PHE A 543 26.71 45.58 10.06
CA PHE A 543 25.86 44.72 9.22
C PHE A 543 26.52 44.17 7.94
N LEU A 544 27.83 44.39 7.75
CA LEU A 544 28.57 44.00 6.54
C LEU A 544 29.57 42.86 6.82
N THR A 545 29.07 41.71 7.27
CA THR A 545 29.77 40.42 7.11
C THR A 545 28.77 39.37 6.69
N ILE A 546 28.35 39.43 5.42
CA ILE A 546 27.81 38.27 4.72
C ILE A 546 28.76 38.03 3.55
N ASP A 547 29.55 36.98 3.68
CA ASP A 547 30.57 36.52 2.73
C ASP A 547 29.99 36.43 1.32
N THR A 548 30.41 37.34 0.45
CA THR A 548 30.41 37.14 -0.99
C THR A 548 31.68 36.39 -1.37
N ASP A 549 31.74 35.09 -1.13
CA ASP A 549 32.71 34.20 -1.76
C ASP A 549 32.26 32.74 -1.64
N LEU A 550 31.64 32.22 -2.70
CA LEU A 550 31.59 30.78 -3.02
C LEU A 550 31.27 30.65 -4.52
N SER A 551 32.34 30.68 -5.32
CA SER A 551 32.39 30.14 -6.69
C SER A 551 32.52 28.62 -6.68
#